data_AF-A0A820SET8-F1
#
_entry.id   AF-A0A820SET8-F1
#
_cell.length_a   1.000
_cell.length_b   1.000
_cell.length_c   1.000
_cell.angle_alpha   90.00
_cell.angle_beta   90.00
_cell.angle_gamma   90.00
#
_symmetry.space_group_name_H-M   'P 1'
#
loop_
_entity.id
_entity.type
_entity.pdbx_description
1 polymer ?
#
loop_
_entity_poly.entity_id
_entity_poly.type
_entity_poly.pdbx_seq_one_letter_code
_entity_poly.pdbx_strand_id
1 'polypeptide(L)'
;KGWILDTRHPNVVKLAQSKGGGCEPEQHYALWKRLHRHLDKHTVLQESFMKFIDACIDQSEKDRWLSKLENSNWLLHVKEALTVACIVAQTIDREETSVLVHGSDGWDTTLLVTSLAQVLLHPDCRTITGFEALIEREWIQAGHQFRSRCARSAFGKSSRGQESPLFTLFLDCTWQLLQQFACSFEFNDTLLIQLFEHTYSSKFGTFIFNNEKEKTKYNAVKKTVSLWSYFNRPEILRTFLNPFYEPNLNVLWPSVAAQSIILWRSLYLRFYENQIPQQEAWDEYLIIKEKELQLRSYVNKLRQELLELERKCTEKNSNMIKMEKDSITTA
;
A
#
# COMPACT_ATOMS: atom_id res chain seq x y z
N LYS A 1 17.14 21.21 -10.47
CA LYS A 1 17.60 20.04 -11.26
C LYS A 1 16.80 18.83 -10.83
N GLY A 2 16.46 17.90 -11.72
CA GLY A 2 15.52 16.83 -11.39
C GLY A 2 15.36 15.77 -12.46
N TRP A 3 14.44 14.84 -12.22
CA TRP A 3 13.95 13.89 -13.21
C TRP A 3 12.50 14.19 -13.57
N ILE A 4 12.14 14.07 -14.84
CA ILE A 4 10.76 14.15 -15.34
C ILE A 4 10.37 12.75 -15.80
N LEU A 5 9.42 12.14 -15.12
CA LEU A 5 8.91 10.81 -15.43
C LEU A 5 7.58 10.91 -16.17
N ASP A 6 7.58 10.49 -17.44
CA ASP A 6 6.40 10.41 -18.29
C ASP A 6 5.87 8.97 -18.34
N THR A 7 4.62 8.80 -17.90
CA THR A 7 3.94 7.49 -17.82
C THR A 7 3.18 7.09 -19.08
N ARG A 8 3.11 7.96 -20.09
CA ARG A 8 2.34 7.71 -21.32
C ARG A 8 3.05 6.72 -22.23
N HIS A 9 2.34 6.18 -23.22
CA HIS A 9 2.97 5.46 -24.33
C HIS A 9 3.65 6.47 -25.30
N PRO A 10 4.81 6.17 -25.93
CA PRO A 10 5.51 7.12 -26.80
C PRO A 10 4.63 7.68 -27.95
N ASN A 11 3.76 6.83 -28.51
CA ASN A 11 2.83 7.25 -29.56
C ASN A 11 1.80 8.29 -29.07
N VAL A 12 1.36 8.19 -27.81
CA VAL A 12 0.44 9.16 -27.20
C VAL A 12 1.15 10.50 -26.98
N VAL A 13 2.43 10.48 -26.60
CA VAL A 13 3.25 11.69 -26.49
C VAL A 13 3.35 12.42 -27.83
N LYS A 14 3.68 11.69 -28.91
CA LYS A 14 3.75 12.24 -30.28
C LYS A 14 2.42 12.83 -30.75
N LEU A 15 1.30 12.16 -30.46
CA LEU A 15 -0.03 12.66 -30.80
C LEU A 15 -0.42 13.89 -29.96
N ALA A 16 0.00 13.95 -28.69
CA ALA A 16 -0.22 15.12 -27.86
C ALA A 16 0.55 16.34 -28.39
N GLN A 17 1.80 16.15 -28.86
CA GLN A 17 2.60 17.20 -29.49
C GLN A 17 1.90 17.82 -30.72
N SER A 18 1.27 17.00 -31.57
CA SER A 18 0.56 17.52 -32.75
C SER A 18 -0.73 18.28 -32.40
N LYS A 19 -1.27 18.09 -31.19
CA LYS A 19 -2.47 18.77 -30.68
C LYS A 19 -2.18 19.96 -29.76
N GLY A 20 -0.92 20.39 -29.67
CA GLY A 20 -0.50 21.53 -28.84
C GLY A 20 -0.20 21.18 -27.37
N GLY A 21 -0.25 19.89 -27.00
CA GLY A 21 0.35 19.39 -25.76
C GLY A 21 1.78 18.91 -26.00
N GLY A 22 2.20 17.85 -25.30
CA GLY A 22 3.46 17.17 -25.56
C GLY A 22 4.24 16.81 -24.31
N CYS A 23 5.55 16.97 -24.37
CA CYS A 23 6.50 16.77 -23.27
C CYS A 23 7.52 17.90 -23.24
N GLU A 24 8.20 18.03 -22.11
CA GLU A 24 9.17 19.06 -21.79
C GLU A 24 10.41 18.94 -22.69
N PRO A 25 10.74 19.92 -23.53
CA PRO A 25 11.92 19.84 -24.39
C PRO A 25 13.20 20.14 -23.59
N GLU A 26 14.26 19.38 -23.83
CA GLU A 26 15.55 19.52 -23.10
C GLU A 26 16.13 20.93 -23.16
N GLN A 27 15.90 21.65 -24.26
CA GLN A 27 16.35 23.03 -24.45
C GLN A 27 15.75 24.01 -23.42
N HIS A 28 14.52 23.78 -22.97
CA HIS A 28 13.85 24.61 -21.97
C HIS A 28 14.00 24.05 -20.55
N TYR A 29 14.43 22.79 -20.43
CA TYR A 29 14.51 22.05 -19.19
C TYR A 29 15.92 21.43 -18.98
N ALA A 30 16.98 22.22 -19.25
CA ALA A 30 18.36 21.71 -19.29
C ALA A 30 18.86 21.06 -17.97
N LEU A 31 18.28 21.44 -16.84
CA LEU A 31 18.60 20.86 -15.52
C LEU A 31 17.74 19.63 -15.16
N TRP A 32 16.84 19.20 -16.05
CA TRP A 32 15.93 18.09 -15.83
C TRP A 32 16.15 16.99 -16.84
N LYS A 33 16.37 15.77 -16.36
CA LYS A 33 16.51 14.57 -17.19
C LYS A 33 15.16 13.92 -17.39
N ARG A 34 14.86 13.48 -18.61
CA ARG A 34 13.59 12.80 -18.89
C ARG A 34 13.74 11.29 -18.80
N LEU A 35 12.77 10.66 -18.17
CA LEU A 35 12.61 9.23 -18.09
C LEU A 35 11.23 8.84 -18.60
N HIS A 36 11.18 7.87 -19.49
CA HIS A 36 9.93 7.36 -20.02
C HIS A 36 9.65 5.97 -19.46
N ARG A 37 8.47 5.80 -18.84
CA ARG A 37 8.04 4.55 -18.20
C ARG A 37 6.55 4.35 -18.42
N HIS A 38 6.21 3.75 -19.55
CA HIS A 38 4.82 3.56 -19.94
C HIS A 38 4.07 2.66 -18.95
N LEU A 39 2.90 3.12 -18.51
CA LEU A 39 1.91 2.34 -17.78
C LEU A 39 0.58 2.35 -18.54
N ASP A 40 -0.03 1.17 -18.66
CA ASP A 40 -1.35 1.00 -19.27
C ASP A 40 -2.47 1.54 -18.37
N LYS A 41 -3.56 1.98 -19.00
CA LYS A 41 -4.76 2.48 -18.32
C LYS A 41 -6.02 2.26 -19.16
N HIS A 42 -7.18 2.58 -18.58
CA HIS A 42 -8.49 2.53 -19.24
C HIS A 42 -8.79 1.15 -19.83
N THR A 43 -9.10 1.06 -21.13
CA THR A 43 -9.53 -0.17 -21.80
C THR A 43 -8.50 -1.29 -21.73
N VAL A 44 -7.21 -0.99 -21.90
CA VAL A 44 -6.15 -2.01 -21.85
C VAL A 44 -6.12 -2.68 -20.48
N LEU A 45 -6.13 -1.87 -19.42
CA LEU A 45 -6.12 -2.36 -18.05
C LEU A 45 -7.43 -3.07 -17.68
N GLN A 46 -8.57 -2.59 -18.19
CA GLN A 46 -9.87 -3.24 -17.99
C GLN A 46 -9.93 -4.63 -18.64
N GLU A 47 -9.45 -4.76 -19.89
CA GLU A 47 -9.39 -6.04 -20.60
C GLU A 47 -8.43 -7.03 -19.92
N SER A 48 -7.27 -6.54 -19.47
CA SER A 48 -6.31 -7.31 -18.69
C SER A 48 -6.97 -7.89 -17.43
N PHE A 49 -7.63 -7.03 -16.65
CA PHE A 49 -8.26 -7.43 -15.41
C PHE A 49 -9.43 -8.41 -15.62
N MET A 50 -10.22 -8.22 -16.67
CA MET A 50 -11.27 -9.17 -17.03
C MET A 50 -10.71 -10.56 -17.36
N LYS A 51 -9.68 -10.64 -18.22
CA LYS A 51 -9.02 -11.91 -18.57
C LYS A 51 -8.41 -12.57 -17.33
N PHE A 52 -7.88 -11.78 -16.42
CA PHE A 52 -7.31 -12.26 -15.16
C PHE A 52 -8.36 -12.90 -14.26
N ILE A 53 -9.54 -12.28 -14.15
CA ILE A 53 -10.63 -12.82 -13.36
C ILE A 53 -11.23 -14.06 -14.02
N ASP A 54 -11.35 -14.09 -15.35
CA ASP A 54 -11.71 -15.29 -16.10
C ASP A 54 -10.70 -16.43 -15.88
N ALA A 55 -9.41 -16.11 -15.67
CA ALA A 55 -8.39 -17.09 -15.30
C ALA A 55 -8.54 -17.56 -13.84
N CYS A 56 -8.86 -16.65 -12.91
CA CYS A 56 -9.04 -16.97 -11.49
C CYS A 56 -10.20 -17.95 -11.24
N ILE A 57 -11.26 -17.89 -12.06
CA ILE A 57 -12.43 -18.77 -11.96
C ILE A 57 -12.27 -20.08 -12.75
N ASP A 58 -11.17 -20.25 -13.49
CA ASP A 58 -10.96 -21.42 -14.34
C ASP A 58 -10.51 -22.64 -13.54
N GLN A 59 -11.29 -23.71 -13.62
CA GLN A 59 -11.00 -25.01 -13.01
C GLN A 59 -10.28 -25.99 -13.96
N SER A 60 -9.73 -25.49 -15.07
CA SER A 60 -8.94 -26.28 -16.02
C SER A 60 -7.64 -26.82 -15.41
N GLU A 61 -6.97 -27.72 -16.15
CA GLU A 61 -5.63 -28.22 -15.80
C GLU A 61 -4.62 -27.09 -15.57
N LYS A 62 -3.64 -27.35 -14.69
CA LYS A 62 -2.69 -26.35 -14.17
C LYS A 62 -1.97 -25.55 -15.26
N ASP A 63 -1.49 -26.21 -16.31
CA ASP A 63 -0.72 -25.53 -17.37
C ASP A 63 -1.59 -24.57 -18.19
N ARG A 64 -2.85 -24.94 -18.42
CA ARG A 64 -3.82 -24.09 -19.11
C ARG A 64 -4.21 -22.89 -18.25
N TRP A 65 -4.39 -23.11 -16.95
CA TRP A 65 -4.67 -22.05 -15.98
C TRP A 65 -3.50 -21.05 -15.91
N LEU A 66 -2.26 -21.53 -15.78
CA LEU A 66 -1.05 -20.70 -15.79
C LEU A 66 -0.94 -19.88 -17.07
N SER A 67 -1.19 -20.51 -18.22
CA SER A 67 -1.17 -19.83 -19.52
C SER A 67 -2.22 -18.72 -19.60
N LYS A 68 -3.44 -18.93 -19.08
CA LYS A 68 -4.47 -17.88 -19.04
C LYS A 68 -4.09 -16.74 -18.10
N LEU A 69 -3.53 -17.07 -16.94
CA LEU A 69 -3.07 -16.10 -15.96
C LEU A 69 -1.97 -15.21 -16.56
N GLU A 70 -0.99 -15.80 -17.23
CA GLU A 70 0.08 -15.07 -17.92
C GLU A 70 -0.48 -14.18 -19.04
N ASN A 71 -1.33 -14.73 -19.90
CA ASN A 71 -1.95 -13.99 -21.01
C ASN A 71 -2.90 -12.86 -20.57
N SER A 72 -3.30 -12.82 -19.29
CA SER A 72 -4.06 -11.70 -18.75
C SER A 72 -3.23 -10.43 -18.58
N ASN A 73 -1.91 -10.55 -18.41
CA ASN A 73 -0.98 -9.46 -18.08
C ASN A 73 -1.26 -8.69 -16.78
N TRP A 74 -2.21 -9.12 -15.93
CA TRP A 74 -2.54 -8.35 -14.72
C TRP A 74 -1.36 -8.25 -13.75
N LEU A 75 -0.71 -9.38 -13.45
CA LEU A 75 0.48 -9.41 -12.60
C LEU A 75 1.67 -8.67 -13.24
N LEU A 76 1.71 -8.59 -14.57
CA LEU A 76 2.69 -7.75 -15.27
C LEU A 76 2.43 -6.26 -15.01
N HIS A 77 1.18 -5.81 -15.04
CA HIS A 77 0.85 -4.43 -14.69
C HIS A 77 1.19 -4.09 -13.23
N VAL A 78 0.95 -5.02 -12.30
CA VAL A 78 1.36 -4.88 -10.88
C VAL A 78 2.88 -4.71 -10.78
N LYS A 79 3.63 -5.60 -11.44
CA LYS A 79 5.09 -5.55 -11.51
C LYS A 79 5.59 -4.21 -12.06
N GLU A 80 5.06 -3.75 -13.19
CA GLU A 80 5.51 -2.51 -13.84
C GLU A 80 5.18 -1.28 -12.98
N ALA A 81 3.99 -1.23 -12.36
CA ALA A 81 3.63 -0.14 -11.45
C ALA A 81 4.60 -0.04 -10.25
N LEU A 82 4.90 -1.17 -9.60
CA LEU A 82 5.88 -1.22 -8.51
C LEU A 82 7.30 -0.87 -8.99
N THR A 83 7.69 -1.32 -10.18
CA THR A 83 9.01 -1.00 -10.77
C THR A 83 9.16 0.51 -10.96
N VAL A 84 8.15 1.17 -11.53
CA VAL A 84 8.18 2.62 -11.74
C VAL A 84 8.18 3.37 -10.41
N ALA A 85 7.39 2.94 -9.43
CA ALA A 85 7.39 3.52 -8.09
C ALA A 85 8.74 3.39 -7.39
N CYS A 86 9.41 2.22 -7.51
CA CYS A 86 10.75 2.01 -6.97
C CYS A 86 11.79 2.94 -7.60
N ILE A 87 11.70 3.19 -8.91
CA ILE A 87 12.59 4.14 -9.58
C ILE A 87 12.38 5.57 -9.03
N VAL A 88 11.13 6.00 -8.83
CA VAL A 88 10.83 7.30 -8.22
C VAL A 88 11.38 7.37 -6.80
N ALA A 89 11.12 6.34 -5.98
CA ALA A 89 11.62 6.26 -4.62
C ALA A 89 13.16 6.29 -4.57
N GLN A 90 13.84 5.53 -5.43
CA GLN A 90 15.30 5.51 -5.53
C GLN A 90 15.87 6.87 -5.91
N THR A 91 15.23 7.56 -6.85
CA THR A 91 15.67 8.89 -7.28
C THR A 91 15.58 9.91 -6.13
N ILE A 92 14.55 9.80 -5.29
CA ILE A 92 14.35 10.71 -4.15
C ILE A 92 15.29 10.35 -3.00
N ASP A 93 15.33 9.08 -2.58
CA ASP A 93 16.06 8.63 -1.39
C ASP A 93 17.57 8.46 -1.61
N ARG A 94 17.98 7.91 -2.77
CA ARG A 94 19.39 7.56 -3.04
C ARG A 94 20.11 8.60 -3.88
N GLU A 95 19.43 9.20 -4.86
CA GLU A 95 20.02 10.25 -5.71
C GLU A 95 19.78 11.66 -5.19
N GLU A 96 19.02 11.81 -4.09
CA GLU A 96 18.68 13.09 -3.45
C GLU A 96 18.17 14.14 -4.44
N THR A 97 17.35 13.69 -5.41
CA THR A 97 16.92 14.50 -6.55
C THR A 97 15.41 14.53 -6.66
N SER A 98 14.85 15.71 -6.97
CA SER A 98 13.40 15.87 -7.14
C SER A 98 12.91 15.19 -8.43
N VAL A 99 11.70 14.61 -8.35
CA VAL A 99 11.04 13.95 -9.49
C VAL A 99 9.71 14.64 -9.78
N LEU A 100 9.48 15.01 -11.04
CA LEU A 100 8.20 15.42 -11.57
C LEU A 100 7.58 14.22 -12.29
N VAL A 101 6.46 13.70 -11.80
CA VAL A 101 5.74 12.60 -12.44
C VAL A 101 4.52 13.13 -13.17
N HIS A 102 4.31 12.73 -14.43
CA HIS A 102 3.10 13.10 -15.15
C HIS A 102 2.63 12.00 -16.13
N GLY A 103 1.36 12.11 -16.50
CA GLY A 103 0.69 11.31 -17.52
C GLY A 103 0.10 12.24 -18.57
N SER A 104 -1.00 11.82 -19.21
CA SER A 104 -1.75 12.71 -20.11
C SER A 104 -2.48 13.81 -19.33
N ASP A 105 -3.27 13.39 -18.33
CA ASP A 105 -4.17 14.27 -17.58
C ASP A 105 -3.74 14.45 -16.12
N GLY A 106 -2.79 13.64 -15.63
CA GLY A 106 -2.29 13.69 -14.26
C GLY A 106 -3.15 13.00 -13.19
N TRP A 107 -4.37 12.55 -13.50
CA TRP A 107 -5.30 11.96 -12.53
C TRP A 107 -5.45 10.42 -12.58
N ASP A 108 -4.57 9.73 -13.29
CA ASP A 108 -4.58 8.27 -13.43
C ASP A 108 -3.18 7.71 -13.04
N THR A 109 -2.36 7.29 -14.01
CA THR A 109 -1.06 6.63 -13.80
C THR A 109 -0.08 7.47 -12.97
N THR A 110 -0.19 8.80 -13.02
CA THR A 110 0.55 9.71 -12.16
C THR A 110 0.26 9.44 -10.69
N LEU A 111 -1.01 9.39 -10.30
CA LEU A 111 -1.45 9.18 -8.92
C LEU A 111 -1.07 7.79 -8.42
N LEU A 112 -1.14 6.79 -9.30
CA LEU A 112 -0.66 5.43 -9.01
C LEU A 112 0.82 5.44 -8.60
N VAL A 113 1.67 6.07 -9.42
CA VAL A 113 3.11 6.11 -9.17
C VAL A 113 3.44 6.95 -7.94
N THR A 114 2.84 8.14 -7.78
CA THR A 114 3.12 9.02 -6.63
C THR A 114 2.64 8.40 -5.32
N SER A 115 1.50 7.72 -5.32
CA SER A 115 0.98 7.03 -4.12
C SER A 115 1.87 5.86 -3.72
N LEU A 116 2.27 5.00 -4.67
CA LEU A 116 3.15 3.88 -4.36
C LEU A 116 4.54 4.35 -3.89
N ALA A 117 5.11 5.38 -4.53
CA ALA A 117 6.37 5.95 -4.07
C ALA A 117 6.27 6.47 -2.63
N GLN A 118 5.14 7.10 -2.25
CA GLN A 118 4.91 7.56 -0.87
C GLN A 118 4.76 6.39 0.11
N VAL A 119 4.10 5.29 -0.25
CA VAL A 119 4.03 4.08 0.60
C VAL A 119 5.44 3.50 0.84
N LEU A 120 6.30 3.48 -0.19
CA LEU A 120 7.68 3.01 -0.07
C LEU A 120 8.52 3.92 0.83
N LEU A 121 8.43 5.24 0.63
CA LEU A 121 9.29 6.24 1.26
C LEU A 121 8.84 6.61 2.69
N HIS A 122 7.54 6.75 2.94
CA HIS A 122 7.02 7.35 4.16
C HIS A 122 6.35 6.30 5.07
N PRO A 123 6.84 6.12 6.31
CA PRO A 123 6.25 5.20 7.29
C PRO A 123 4.80 5.54 7.62
N ASP A 124 4.44 6.84 7.65
CA ASP A 124 3.09 7.28 7.95
C ASP A 124 2.06 6.70 6.97
N CYS A 125 2.42 6.60 5.68
CA CYS A 125 1.57 6.01 4.64
C CYS A 125 1.31 4.50 4.83
N ARG A 126 1.90 3.86 5.84
CA ARG A 126 1.74 2.44 6.19
C ARG A 126 0.93 2.26 7.48
N THR A 127 0.53 3.35 8.11
CA THR A 127 -0.47 3.35 9.19
C THR A 127 -1.87 3.42 8.59
N ILE A 128 -2.90 2.97 9.31
CA ILE A 128 -4.30 3.05 8.84
C ILE A 128 -4.63 4.51 8.53
N THR A 129 -4.41 5.40 9.49
CA THR A 129 -4.75 6.83 9.35
C THR A 129 -3.95 7.52 8.24
N GLY A 130 -2.66 7.21 8.10
CA GLY A 130 -1.84 7.79 7.05
C GLY A 130 -2.10 7.23 5.66
N PHE A 131 -2.53 5.96 5.54
CA PHE A 131 -2.98 5.38 4.28
C PHE A 131 -4.35 5.94 3.84
N GLU A 132 -5.28 6.13 4.77
CA GLU A 132 -6.54 6.84 4.51
C GLU A 132 -6.28 8.29 4.05
N ALA A 133 -5.36 9.00 4.72
CA ALA A 133 -4.96 10.36 4.36
C ALA A 133 -4.28 10.41 2.98
N LEU A 134 -3.45 9.41 2.64
CA LEU A 134 -2.85 9.26 1.32
C LEU A 134 -3.93 9.14 0.24
N ILE A 135 -4.92 8.26 0.44
CA ILE A 135 -6.02 8.07 -0.51
C ILE A 135 -6.86 9.34 -0.65
N GLU A 136 -7.21 10.00 0.46
CA GLU A 136 -7.99 11.24 0.41
C GLU A 136 -7.25 12.34 -0.37
N ARG A 137 -5.94 12.52 -0.13
CA ARG A 137 -5.13 13.54 -0.81
C ARG A 137 -4.85 13.18 -2.26
N GLU A 138 -4.20 12.05 -2.50
CA GLU A 138 -3.63 11.69 -3.81
C GLU A 138 -4.67 11.16 -4.78
N TRP A 139 -5.78 10.60 -4.32
CA TRP A 139 -6.78 10.05 -5.23
C TRP A 139 -8.04 10.90 -5.29
N ILE A 140 -8.63 11.22 -4.14
CA ILE A 140 -9.93 11.89 -4.09
C ILE A 140 -9.77 13.39 -4.40
N GLN A 141 -8.93 14.10 -3.63
CA GLN A 141 -8.73 15.54 -3.80
C GLN A 141 -7.99 15.89 -5.09
N ALA A 142 -7.03 15.06 -5.52
CA ALA A 142 -6.34 15.21 -6.80
C ALA A 142 -7.24 14.96 -8.02
N GLY A 143 -8.46 14.45 -7.83
CA GLY A 143 -9.47 14.33 -8.88
C GLY A 143 -9.38 13.06 -9.72
N HIS A 144 -8.95 11.94 -9.13
CA HIS A 144 -9.18 10.64 -9.74
C HIS A 144 -10.68 10.46 -9.98
N GLN A 145 -11.04 10.07 -11.20
CA GLN A 145 -12.43 10.03 -11.63
C GLN A 145 -13.15 8.76 -11.17
N PHE A 146 -13.26 8.51 -9.86
CA PHE A 146 -13.83 7.28 -9.31
C PHE A 146 -15.21 6.95 -9.88
N ARG A 147 -16.11 7.94 -9.99
CA ARG A 147 -17.46 7.72 -10.55
C ARG A 147 -17.41 7.21 -11.99
N SER A 148 -16.51 7.73 -12.81
CA SER A 148 -16.36 7.30 -14.21
C SER A 148 -15.60 5.97 -14.33
N ARG A 149 -14.53 5.79 -13.54
CA ARG A 149 -13.62 4.63 -13.58
C ARG A 149 -14.25 3.37 -12.99
N CYS A 150 -15.06 3.54 -11.94
CA CYS A 150 -15.76 2.48 -11.20
C CYS A 150 -17.27 2.49 -11.46
N ALA A 151 -17.74 3.07 -12.57
CA ALA A 151 -19.17 3.17 -12.92
C ALA A 151 -19.88 1.82 -13.06
N ARG A 152 -19.12 0.75 -13.29
CA ARG A 152 -19.57 -0.62 -13.44
C ARG A 152 -18.72 -1.52 -12.56
N SER A 153 -19.14 -2.78 -12.39
CA SER A 153 -18.31 -3.81 -11.76
C SER A 153 -16.91 -3.81 -12.37
N ALA A 154 -15.90 -3.99 -11.51
CA ALA A 154 -14.51 -4.15 -11.90
C ALA A 154 -14.32 -5.21 -13.00
N PHE A 155 -15.18 -6.23 -13.03
CA PHE A 155 -15.15 -7.37 -13.95
C PHE A 155 -16.02 -7.18 -15.19
N GLY A 156 -16.74 -6.07 -15.28
CA GLY A 156 -17.65 -5.80 -16.38
C GLY A 156 -16.92 -5.41 -17.66
N LYS A 157 -17.51 -5.74 -18.81
CA LYS A 157 -17.07 -5.17 -20.10
C LYS A 157 -17.12 -3.64 -20.04
N SER A 158 -16.03 -2.99 -20.43
CA SER A 158 -16.04 -1.55 -20.63
C SER A 158 -17.04 -1.21 -21.72
N SER A 159 -18.00 -0.34 -21.40
CA SER A 159 -19.03 0.07 -22.34
C SER A 159 -18.73 1.42 -22.97
N ARG A 160 -17.92 2.24 -22.30
CA ARG A 160 -17.65 3.64 -22.68
C ARG A 160 -16.17 3.98 -22.80
N GLY A 161 -15.29 2.99 -22.62
CA GLY A 161 -13.83 3.16 -22.66
C GLY A 161 -13.26 3.99 -21.52
N GLN A 162 -14.07 4.37 -20.53
CA GLN A 162 -13.68 5.21 -19.40
C GLN A 162 -13.52 4.43 -18.10
N GLU A 163 -14.08 3.21 -18.03
CA GLU A 163 -13.89 2.32 -16.89
C GLU A 163 -12.43 1.86 -16.81
N SER A 164 -11.88 1.75 -15.59
CA SER A 164 -10.51 1.28 -15.40
C SER A 164 -10.28 0.82 -13.95
N PRO A 165 -9.66 -0.35 -13.72
CA PRO A 165 -9.38 -0.85 -12.38
C PRO A 165 -8.05 -0.30 -11.83
N LEU A 166 -7.77 0.98 -12.06
CA LEU A 166 -6.48 1.58 -11.69
C LEU A 166 -6.30 1.71 -10.18
N PHE A 167 -7.37 2.06 -9.46
CA PHE A 167 -7.34 2.05 -8.00
C PHE A 167 -7.19 0.62 -7.45
N THR A 168 -7.82 -0.37 -8.09
CA THR A 168 -7.59 -1.79 -7.78
C THR A 168 -6.14 -2.20 -7.99
N LEU A 169 -5.49 -1.73 -9.07
CA LEU A 169 -4.07 -1.96 -9.32
C LEU A 169 -3.20 -1.37 -8.20
N PHE A 170 -3.53 -0.17 -7.71
CA PHE A 170 -2.87 0.44 -6.55
C PHE A 170 -3.01 -0.41 -5.28
N LEU A 171 -4.22 -0.92 -5.01
CA LEU A 171 -4.48 -1.78 -3.86
C LEU A 171 -3.72 -3.11 -3.97
N ASP A 172 -3.69 -3.74 -5.16
CA ASP A 172 -2.93 -4.96 -5.41
C ASP A 172 -1.42 -4.73 -5.19
N CYS A 173 -0.87 -3.65 -5.77
CA CYS A 173 0.51 -3.26 -5.52
C CYS A 173 0.81 -3.06 -4.02
N THR A 174 -0.09 -2.40 -3.28
CA THR A 174 0.05 -2.23 -1.83
C THR A 174 0.00 -3.56 -1.09
N TRP A 175 -0.87 -4.48 -1.53
CA TRP A 175 -0.92 -5.83 -0.99
C TRP A 175 0.38 -6.61 -1.26
N GLN A 176 0.99 -6.49 -2.45
CA GLN A 176 2.31 -7.10 -2.71
C GLN A 176 3.38 -6.57 -1.73
N LEU A 177 3.38 -5.27 -1.43
CA LEU A 177 4.29 -4.69 -0.43
C LEU A 177 4.01 -5.26 0.96
N LEU A 178 2.74 -5.39 1.34
CA LEU A 178 2.33 -5.99 2.61
C LEU A 178 2.79 -7.44 2.73
N GLN A 179 2.76 -8.23 1.65
CA GLN A 179 3.29 -9.61 1.64
C GLN A 179 4.81 -9.65 1.80
N GLN A 180 5.55 -8.74 1.16
CA GLN A 180 7.00 -8.71 1.25
C GLN A 180 7.52 -8.09 2.56
N PHE A 181 6.73 -7.23 3.21
CA PHE A 181 7.08 -6.51 4.43
C PHE A 181 5.99 -6.65 5.50
N ALA A 182 5.70 -7.89 5.90
CA ALA A 182 4.58 -8.24 6.79
C ALA A 182 4.51 -7.43 8.10
N CYS A 183 5.64 -6.98 8.66
CA CYS A 183 5.64 -6.20 9.90
C CYS A 183 5.60 -4.68 9.68
N SER A 184 5.72 -4.17 8.44
CA SER A 184 5.89 -2.73 8.18
C SER A 184 4.58 -1.96 7.98
N PHE A 185 3.45 -2.66 7.96
CA PHE A 185 2.12 -2.08 7.77
C PHE A 185 1.26 -2.28 9.01
N GLU A 186 0.60 -1.22 9.48
CA GLU A 186 -0.33 -1.27 10.62
C GLU A 186 -1.63 -2.00 10.26
N PHE A 187 -1.98 -2.00 8.98
CA PHE A 187 -3.16 -2.67 8.47
C PHE A 187 -2.85 -4.03 7.84
N ASN A 188 -3.85 -4.90 7.80
CA ASN A 188 -3.86 -6.17 7.10
C ASN A 188 -4.59 -6.04 5.73
N ASP A 189 -4.71 -7.15 5.01
CA ASP A 189 -5.36 -7.19 3.69
C ASP A 189 -6.87 -6.94 3.74
N THR A 190 -7.52 -7.10 4.89
CA THR A 190 -8.97 -6.83 5.07
C THR A 190 -9.28 -5.36 4.80
N LEU A 191 -8.42 -4.41 5.22
CA LEU A 191 -8.59 -2.99 4.89
C LEU A 191 -8.60 -2.77 3.37
N LEU A 192 -7.64 -3.39 2.67
CA LEU A 192 -7.49 -3.25 1.22
C LEU A 192 -8.67 -3.88 0.47
N ILE A 193 -9.18 -5.02 0.95
CA ILE A 193 -10.39 -5.66 0.41
C ILE A 193 -11.62 -4.76 0.62
N GLN A 194 -11.81 -4.19 1.81
CA GLN A 194 -12.93 -3.28 2.08
C GLN A 194 -12.84 -2.00 1.21
N LEU A 195 -11.64 -1.47 0.99
CA LEU A 195 -11.42 -0.36 0.06
C LEU A 195 -11.83 -0.73 -1.37
N PHE A 196 -11.39 -1.89 -1.86
CA PHE A 196 -11.81 -2.39 -3.17
C PHE A 196 -13.34 -2.46 -3.28
N GLU A 197 -14.01 -3.11 -2.33
CA GLU A 197 -15.47 -3.26 -2.35
C GLU A 197 -16.18 -1.90 -2.38
N HIS A 198 -15.77 -0.98 -1.50
CA HIS A 198 -16.36 0.35 -1.39
C HIS A 198 -16.03 1.30 -2.55
N THR A 199 -15.10 0.95 -3.45
CA THR A 199 -14.91 1.74 -4.68
C THR A 199 -15.93 1.40 -5.77
N TYR A 200 -16.45 0.18 -5.78
CA TYR A 200 -17.43 -0.29 -6.77
C TYR A 200 -18.87 -0.33 -6.24
N SER A 201 -19.05 -0.62 -4.96
CA SER A 201 -20.35 -0.71 -4.31
C SER A 201 -20.26 -0.14 -2.89
N SER A 202 -20.83 1.04 -2.68
CA SER A 202 -20.73 1.72 -1.39
C SER A 202 -22.02 2.40 -0.97
N LYS A 203 -22.23 2.39 0.35
CA LYS A 203 -23.25 3.19 1.03
C LYS A 203 -22.69 4.56 1.49
N PHE A 204 -21.40 4.80 1.26
CA PHE A 204 -20.67 5.99 1.71
C PHE A 204 -20.39 6.94 0.55
N GLY A 205 -20.12 8.21 0.88
CA GLY A 205 -19.86 9.27 -0.10
C GLY A 205 -18.42 9.43 -0.55
N THR A 206 -17.50 8.60 -0.05
CA THR A 206 -16.05 8.79 -0.24
C THR A 206 -15.62 8.67 -1.71
N PHE A 207 -16.11 7.68 -2.45
CA PHE A 207 -15.66 7.37 -3.82
C PHE A 207 -16.69 7.66 -4.92
N ILE A 208 -17.76 8.42 -4.65
CA ILE A 208 -18.92 8.52 -5.58
C ILE A 208 -18.87 9.70 -6.57
N PHE A 209 -17.83 10.54 -6.52
CA PHE A 209 -17.65 11.73 -7.38
C PHE A 209 -16.32 11.68 -8.14
N ASN A 210 -16.18 12.48 -9.20
CA ASN A 210 -14.96 12.53 -10.00
C ASN A 210 -13.93 13.58 -9.55
N ASN A 211 -14.35 14.54 -8.72
CA ASN A 211 -13.50 15.64 -8.24
C ASN A 211 -14.19 16.40 -7.11
N GLU A 212 -13.42 17.22 -6.38
CA GLU A 212 -13.89 18.05 -5.27
C GLU A 212 -14.94 19.10 -5.69
N LYS A 213 -14.89 19.59 -6.93
CA LYS A 213 -15.90 20.52 -7.46
C LYS A 213 -17.28 19.87 -7.53
N GLU A 214 -17.36 18.62 -8.01
CA GLU A 214 -18.61 17.85 -8.00
C GLU A 214 -19.09 17.56 -6.56
N LYS A 215 -18.18 17.12 -5.68
CA LYS A 215 -18.46 16.84 -4.26
C LYS A 215 -19.09 18.06 -3.56
N THR A 216 -18.54 19.26 -3.82
CA THR A 216 -19.05 20.53 -3.31
C THR A 216 -20.41 20.88 -3.93
N LYS A 217 -20.55 20.80 -5.26
CA LYS A 217 -21.81 21.09 -5.98
C LYS A 217 -22.99 20.29 -5.44
N TYR A 218 -22.77 19.01 -5.12
CA TYR A 218 -23.82 18.13 -4.61
C TYR A 218 -23.98 18.13 -3.08
N ASN A 219 -23.18 18.93 -2.35
CA ASN A 219 -23.13 18.97 -0.88
C ASN A 219 -22.90 17.57 -0.27
N ALA A 220 -21.97 16.80 -0.85
CA ALA A 220 -21.73 15.41 -0.47
C ALA A 220 -21.47 15.23 1.04
N VAL A 221 -20.64 16.09 1.62
CA VAL A 221 -20.26 16.04 3.05
C VAL A 221 -21.49 16.12 3.98
N LYS A 222 -22.54 16.84 3.59
CA LYS A 222 -23.78 16.97 4.38
C LYS A 222 -24.82 15.89 4.08
N LYS A 223 -24.72 15.22 2.92
CA LYS A 223 -25.74 14.28 2.43
C LYS A 223 -25.31 12.82 2.52
N THR A 224 -24.04 12.56 2.80
CA THR A 224 -23.46 11.22 2.83
C THR A 224 -22.54 11.06 4.02
N VAL A 225 -22.31 9.81 4.42
CA VAL A 225 -21.37 9.47 5.48
C VAL A 225 -20.01 9.15 4.85
N SER A 226 -18.92 9.56 5.51
CA SER A 226 -17.57 9.20 5.12
C SER A 226 -17.27 7.72 5.45
N LEU A 227 -16.61 7.03 4.52
CA LEU A 227 -16.09 5.68 4.73
C LEU A 227 -15.11 5.66 5.90
N TRP A 228 -14.24 6.67 6.01
CA TRP A 228 -13.26 6.81 7.09
C TRP A 228 -13.94 6.85 8.46
N SER A 229 -15.10 7.51 8.58
CA SER A 229 -15.87 7.54 9.83
C SER A 229 -16.44 6.18 10.22
N TYR A 230 -16.63 5.28 9.27
CA TYR A 230 -17.04 3.90 9.52
C TYR A 230 -15.86 3.00 9.85
N PHE A 231 -14.78 3.08 9.06
CA PHE A 231 -13.55 2.31 9.27
C PHE A 231 -12.90 2.58 10.63
N ASN A 232 -12.89 3.84 11.07
CA ASN A 232 -12.29 4.24 12.34
C ASN A 232 -13.17 3.98 13.57
N ARG A 233 -14.30 3.28 13.43
CA ARG A 233 -15.05 2.80 14.61
C ARG A 233 -14.26 1.69 15.29
N PRO A 234 -14.14 1.67 16.63
CA PRO A 234 -13.30 0.70 17.34
C PRO A 234 -13.54 -0.77 16.96
N GLU A 235 -14.81 -1.14 16.74
CA GLU A 235 -15.20 -2.50 16.34
C GLU A 235 -14.75 -2.88 14.93
N ILE A 236 -14.72 -1.92 13.99
CA ILE A 236 -14.29 -2.14 12.60
C ILE A 236 -12.78 -2.02 12.50
N LEU A 237 -12.19 -0.98 13.07
CA LEU A 237 -10.76 -0.71 13.05
C LEU A 237 -9.94 -1.92 13.52
N ARG A 238 -10.41 -2.60 14.57
CA ARG A 238 -9.77 -3.80 15.11
C ARG A 238 -9.62 -4.93 14.09
N THR A 239 -10.53 -5.04 13.13
CA THR A 239 -10.47 -6.06 12.07
C THR A 239 -9.40 -5.76 11.02
N PHE A 240 -8.97 -4.50 10.92
CA PHE A 240 -7.94 -4.07 9.99
C PHE A 240 -6.54 -4.14 10.58
N LEU A 241 -6.40 -4.19 11.90
CA LEU A 241 -5.09 -4.15 12.53
C LEU A 241 -4.25 -5.37 12.20
N ASN A 242 -3.00 -5.11 11.87
CA ASN A 242 -1.97 -6.11 11.70
C ASN A 242 -1.27 -6.36 13.06
N PRO A 243 -1.44 -7.53 13.67
CA PRO A 243 -0.81 -7.88 14.94
C PRO A 243 0.73 -7.95 14.87
N PHE A 244 1.30 -8.04 13.66
CA PHE A 244 2.74 -8.05 13.42
C PHE A 244 3.35 -6.66 13.27
N TYR A 245 2.53 -5.61 13.30
CA TYR A 245 3.03 -4.27 13.00
C TYR A 245 4.11 -3.83 13.98
N GLU A 246 5.27 -3.52 13.42
CA GLU A 246 6.39 -2.89 14.09
C GLU A 246 6.77 -1.64 13.28
N PRO A 247 6.71 -0.43 13.87
CA PRO A 247 7.03 0.80 13.17
C PRO A 247 8.40 0.73 12.49
N ASN A 248 8.41 0.63 11.15
CA ASN A 248 9.61 0.57 10.34
C ASN A 248 9.85 1.93 9.68
N LEU A 249 10.83 2.68 10.16
CA LEU A 249 11.14 4.01 9.65
C LEU A 249 11.89 4.00 8.31
N ASN A 250 12.39 2.84 7.87
CA ASN A 250 13.19 2.74 6.66
C ASN A 250 12.33 2.77 5.39
N VAL A 251 12.95 3.17 4.28
CA VAL A 251 12.37 3.02 2.94
C VAL A 251 12.26 1.53 2.59
N LEU A 252 11.12 1.14 2.01
CA LEU A 252 10.88 -0.22 1.55
C LEU A 252 11.45 -0.41 0.14
N TRP A 253 12.19 -1.50 -0.07
CA TRP A 253 12.78 -1.87 -1.36
C TRP A 253 12.27 -3.25 -1.79
N PRO A 254 11.05 -3.35 -2.36
CA PRO A 254 10.47 -4.62 -2.74
C PRO A 254 11.24 -5.28 -3.90
N SER A 255 11.16 -6.61 -3.96
CA SER A 255 11.49 -7.34 -5.18
C SER A 255 10.37 -7.15 -6.20
N VAL A 256 10.74 -6.63 -7.37
CA VAL A 256 9.87 -6.50 -8.55
C VAL A 256 10.18 -7.56 -9.61
N ALA A 257 10.82 -8.65 -9.20
CA ALA A 257 10.98 -9.82 -10.05
C ALA A 257 9.63 -10.52 -10.24
N ALA A 258 9.38 -11.08 -11.43
CA ALA A 258 8.08 -11.69 -11.75
C ALA A 258 7.68 -12.79 -10.75
N GLN A 259 8.64 -13.59 -10.28
CA GLN A 259 8.42 -14.64 -9.27
C GLN A 259 8.09 -14.11 -7.87
N SER A 260 8.33 -12.82 -7.60
CA SER A 260 7.99 -12.18 -6.33
C SER A 260 6.61 -11.53 -6.33
N ILE A 261 5.95 -11.46 -7.48
CA ILE A 261 4.59 -10.93 -7.62
C ILE A 261 3.63 -12.12 -7.62
N ILE A 262 2.79 -12.20 -6.60
CA ILE A 262 1.93 -13.36 -6.35
C ILE A 262 0.45 -13.00 -6.52
N LEU A 263 -0.37 -14.03 -6.76
CA LEU A 263 -1.81 -13.86 -6.87
C LEU A 263 -2.41 -13.46 -5.50
N TRP A 264 -3.17 -12.37 -5.45
CA TRP A 264 -3.92 -11.98 -4.26
C TRP A 264 -5.16 -12.85 -4.06
N ARG A 265 -4.93 -14.03 -3.48
CA ARG A 265 -5.95 -15.08 -3.31
C ARG A 265 -7.14 -14.64 -2.45
N SER A 266 -6.88 -13.94 -1.34
CA SER A 266 -7.94 -13.49 -0.41
C SER A 266 -8.89 -12.46 -1.02
N LEU A 267 -8.52 -11.80 -2.12
CA LEU A 267 -9.43 -10.96 -2.90
C LEU A 267 -10.04 -11.69 -4.10
N TYR A 268 -9.20 -12.27 -4.95
CA TYR A 268 -9.63 -12.76 -6.26
C TYR A 268 -10.19 -14.19 -6.24
N LEU A 269 -9.80 -15.01 -5.26
CA LEU A 269 -10.25 -16.40 -5.11
C LEU A 269 -11.17 -16.60 -3.91
N ARG A 270 -11.57 -15.53 -3.21
CA ARG A 270 -12.37 -15.58 -1.97
C ARG A 270 -13.71 -16.31 -2.05
N PHE A 271 -14.28 -16.43 -3.25
CA PHE A 271 -15.55 -17.12 -3.49
C PHE A 271 -15.36 -18.57 -4.00
N TYR A 272 -14.12 -18.97 -4.29
CA TYR A 272 -13.80 -20.24 -4.94
C TYR A 272 -12.86 -21.12 -4.09
N GLU A 273 -11.96 -20.51 -3.33
CA GLU A 273 -11.08 -21.20 -2.39
C GLU A 273 -11.63 -21.15 -0.97
N ASN A 274 -11.56 -22.29 -0.29
CA ASN A 274 -11.89 -22.37 1.13
C ASN A 274 -10.88 -21.53 1.93
N GLN A 275 -11.36 -20.42 2.50
CA GLN A 275 -10.54 -19.51 3.31
C GLN A 275 -10.33 -20.03 4.74
N ILE A 276 -11.05 -21.07 5.18
CA ILE A 276 -11.00 -21.58 6.57
C ILE A 276 -9.57 -21.89 7.01
N PRO A 277 -8.72 -22.61 6.24
CA PRO A 277 -7.36 -22.91 6.70
C PRO A 277 -6.49 -21.67 6.90
N GLN A 278 -6.71 -20.64 6.09
CA GLN A 278 -5.98 -19.36 6.22
C GLN A 278 -6.48 -18.57 7.44
N GLN A 279 -7.78 -18.61 7.71
CA GLN A 279 -8.38 -18.03 8.90
C GLN A 279 -7.92 -18.74 10.18
N GLU A 280 -7.93 -20.08 10.20
CA GLU A 280 -7.43 -20.88 11.33
C GLU A 280 -5.95 -20.59 11.61
N ALA A 281 -5.12 -20.54 10.56
CA ALA A 281 -3.70 -20.17 10.70
C ALA A 281 -3.54 -18.74 11.27
N TRP A 282 -4.42 -17.82 10.88
CA TRP A 282 -4.42 -16.45 11.40
C TRP A 282 -4.86 -16.38 12.87
N ASP A 283 -5.88 -17.14 13.25
CA ASP A 283 -6.36 -17.24 14.64
C ASP A 283 -5.30 -17.86 15.55
N GLU A 284 -4.65 -18.95 15.11
CA GLU A 284 -3.51 -19.53 15.82
C GLU A 284 -2.37 -18.53 15.98
N TYR A 285 -2.09 -17.76 14.92
CA TYR A 285 -1.07 -16.72 14.98
C TYR A 285 -1.40 -15.65 16.04
N LEU A 286 -2.65 -15.18 16.10
CA LEU A 286 -3.08 -14.18 17.09
C LEU A 286 -2.85 -14.68 18.52
N ILE A 287 -3.18 -15.96 18.78
CA ILE A 287 -2.93 -16.61 20.08
C ILE A 287 -1.42 -16.64 20.40
N ILE A 288 -0.59 -16.99 19.42
CA ILE A 288 0.88 -17.00 19.57
C ILE A 288 1.40 -15.61 19.89
N LYS A 289 0.91 -14.57 19.20
CA LYS A 289 1.35 -13.18 19.41
C LYS A 289 0.96 -12.64 20.77
N GLU A 290 -0.25 -12.96 21.24
CA GLU A 290 -0.67 -12.62 22.59
C GLU A 290 0.23 -13.28 23.65
N LYS A 291 0.54 -14.57 23.46
CA LYS A 291 1.48 -15.28 24.33
C LYS A 291 2.89 -14.67 24.29
N GLU A 292 3.37 -14.25 23.12
CA GLU A 292 4.65 -13.55 22.97
C GLU A 292 4.68 -12.24 23.79
N LEU A 293 3.61 -11.43 23.72
CA LEU A 293 3.47 -10.19 24.48
C LEU A 293 3.49 -10.44 25.99
N GLN A 294 2.77 -11.46 26.46
CA GLN A 294 2.76 -11.87 27.86
C GLN A 294 4.15 -12.29 28.34
N LEU A 295 4.85 -13.11 27.55
CA LEU A 295 6.21 -13.56 27.85
C LEU A 295 7.20 -12.39 27.86
N ARG A 296 7.11 -11.45 26.91
CA ARG A 296 7.94 -10.23 26.89
C ARG A 296 7.73 -9.38 28.14
N SER A 297 6.48 -9.19 28.55
CA SER A 297 6.14 -8.49 29.80
C SER A 297 6.74 -9.19 31.02
N TYR A 298 6.65 -10.51 31.08
CA TYR A 298 7.22 -11.30 32.17
C TYR A 298 8.76 -11.21 32.21
N VAL A 299 9.44 -11.32 31.07
CA VAL A 299 10.90 -11.13 30.98
C VAL A 299 11.32 -9.74 31.46
N ASN A 300 10.57 -8.70 31.10
CA ASN A 300 10.86 -7.34 31.55
C ASN A 300 10.73 -7.18 33.08
N LYS A 301 9.72 -7.83 33.69
CA LYS A 301 9.58 -7.86 35.16
C LYS A 301 10.76 -8.57 35.83
N LEU A 302 11.13 -9.75 35.35
CA LEU A 302 12.28 -10.50 35.87
C LEU A 302 13.60 -9.71 35.75
N ARG A 303 13.80 -8.98 34.65
CA ARG A 303 14.96 -8.10 34.48
C ARG A 303 14.98 -6.96 35.51
N GLN A 304 13.82 -6.37 35.82
CA GLN A 304 13.71 -5.34 36.86
C GLN A 304 14.02 -5.92 38.25
N GLU A 305 13.50 -7.10 38.57
CA GLU A 305 13.78 -7.79 39.84
C GLU A 305 15.27 -8.14 39.98
N LEU A 306 15.91 -8.63 38.91
CA LEU A 306 17.34 -8.93 38.89
C LEU A 306 18.18 -7.68 39.18
N LEU A 307 17.88 -6.56 38.51
CA LEU A 307 18.57 -5.28 38.74
C LEU A 307 18.41 -4.80 40.19
N GLU A 308 17.24 -5.00 40.80
CA GLU A 308 17.00 -4.62 42.19
C GLU A 308 17.80 -5.50 43.17
N LEU A 309 17.88 -6.81 42.90
CA LEU A 309 18.69 -7.74 43.69
C LEU A 309 20.18 -7.46 43.56
N GLU A 310 20.68 -7.18 42.36
CA GLU A 310 22.06 -6.79 42.11
C GLU A 310 22.43 -5.51 42.88
N ARG A 311 21.52 -4.52 42.91
CA ARG A 311 21.68 -3.29 43.71
C ARG A 311 21.76 -3.58 45.21
N LYS A 312 20.86 -4.43 45.73
CA LYS A 312 20.87 -4.84 47.14
C LYS A 312 22.15 -5.59 47.51
N CYS A 313 22.65 -6.47 46.64
CA CYS A 313 23.91 -7.17 46.83
C CYS A 313 25.11 -6.22 46.86
N THR A 314 25.18 -5.25 45.95
CA THR A 314 26.25 -4.24 45.93
C THR A 314 26.22 -3.31 47.13
N GLU A 315 25.04 -2.87 47.58
CA GLU A 315 24.86 -2.10 48.82
C GLU A 315 25.32 -2.90 50.05
N LYS A 316 24.93 -4.17 50.14
CA LYS A 316 25.32 -5.05 51.25
C LYS A 316 26.84 -5.29 51.29
N ASN A 317 27.46 -5.52 50.14
CA ASN A 317 28.92 -5.65 50.04
C ASN A 317 29.63 -4.35 50.46
N SER A 318 29.13 -3.20 50.01
CA SER A 318 29.70 -1.89 50.35
C SER A 318 29.63 -1.62 51.85
N ASN A 319 28.51 -1.95 52.49
CA ASN A 319 28.33 -1.81 53.94
C ASN A 319 29.24 -2.75 54.74
N MET A 320 29.43 -3.98 54.26
CA MET A 320 30.30 -4.96 54.90
C MET A 320 31.78 -4.52 54.86
N ILE A 321 32.25 -4.02 53.71
CA ILE A 321 33.60 -3.44 53.57
C ILE A 321 33.79 -2.22 54.48
N LYS A 322 32.74 -1.41 54.67
CA LYS A 322 32.78 -0.24 55.56
C LYS A 322 32.93 -0.66 57.03
N MET A 323 32.17 -1.67 57.47
CA MET A 323 32.27 -2.23 58.82
C MET A 323 33.63 -2.87 59.10
N GLU A 324 34.23 -3.56 58.14
CA GLU A 324 35.59 -4.10 58.29
C GLU A 324 36.64 -2.99 58.46
N LYS A 325 36.54 -1.90 57.69
CA LYS A 325 37.44 -0.74 57.83
C LYS A 325 37.28 -0.04 59.17
N ASP A 326 36.05 0.15 59.64
CA ASP A 326 35.79 0.79 60.93
C ASP A 326 36.33 -0.07 62.08
N SER A 327 36.20 -1.40 61.99
CA SER A 327 36.74 -2.35 62.98
C SER A 327 38.27 -2.33 63.07
N ILE A 328 38.97 -2.13 61.95
CA ILE A 328 40.45 -2.02 61.89
C ILE A 328 40.93 -0.69 62.45
N THR A 329 40.11 0.37 62.42
CA THR A 329 40.50 1.71 62.90
C THR A 329 40.27 1.89 64.40
N THR A 330 39.55 0.97 65.05
CA THR A 330 39.22 1.03 66.49
C THR A 330 40.07 0.08 67.36
N ALA A 331 41.00 -0.66 66.75
CA ALA A 331 42.02 -1.50 67.40
C ALA A 331 43.39 -0.82 67.28
#